data_AF-A0A7C6F560-F1
#
_entry.id   AF-A0A7C6F560-F1
#
_cell.length_a   1.000
_cell.length_b   1.000
_cell.length_c   1.000
_cell.angle_alpha   90.00
_cell.angle_beta   90.00
_cell.angle_gamma   90.00
#
_symmetry.space_group_name_H-M   'P 1'
#
loop_
_entity.id
_entity.type
_entity.pdbx_description
1 polymer ?
#
loop_
_entity_poly.entity_id
_entity_poly.type
_entity_poly.pdbx_seq_one_letter_code
_entity_poly.pdbx_strand_id
1 'polypeptide(L)'
;CDASGTLTFRRPVEGFSIPKFGAACPIWPLFQALSRPMHTVCQLLEQAGTRQSRFAALAIAQPEPAATLRDPQLFEATMLLVPDDPRSNLSRALFSGTHEMLNVGSGCRVCPQHECPARREPSILPDS
;
A
#
# COMPACT_ATOMS: atom_id res chain seq x y z
N CYS A 1 5.49 -4.23 -7.46
CA CYS A 1 6.74 -3.70 -6.87
C CYS A 1 7.65 -4.86 -6.56
N ASP A 2 8.94 -4.61 -6.46
CA ASP A 2 9.96 -5.63 -6.18
C ASP A 2 10.53 -5.47 -4.75
N ALA A 3 11.52 -6.29 -4.44
CA ALA A 3 12.23 -6.27 -3.16
C ALA A 3 12.99 -4.96 -2.88
N SER A 4 13.27 -4.11 -3.88
CA SER A 4 13.86 -2.79 -3.64
C SER A 4 12.81 -1.76 -3.19
N GLY A 5 11.53 -2.14 -3.16
CA GLY A 5 10.42 -1.24 -2.86
C GLY A 5 10.03 -0.34 -4.03
N THR A 6 10.53 -0.62 -5.24
CA THR A 6 10.25 0.20 -6.43
C THR A 6 8.87 -0.16 -6.96
N LEU A 7 7.98 0.83 -7.10
CA LEU A 7 6.71 0.61 -7.79
C LEU A 7 6.99 0.50 -9.30
N THR A 8 6.80 -0.70 -9.85
CA THR A 8 7.00 -1.07 -11.27
C THR A 8 5.77 -0.76 -12.12
N PHE A 9 4.58 -0.90 -11.55
CA PHE A 9 3.30 -0.61 -12.19
C PHE A 9 2.42 0.26 -11.29
N ARG A 10 1.66 1.17 -11.90
CA ARG A 10 0.71 2.06 -11.20
C ARG A 10 -0.53 2.24 -12.07
N ARG A 11 -1.69 1.88 -11.53
CA ARG A 11 -2.99 2.28 -12.09
C ARG A 11 -3.66 3.24 -11.10
N PRO A 12 -3.98 4.48 -11.49
CA PRO A 12 -4.61 5.42 -10.57
C PRO A 12 -5.99 4.94 -10.14
N VAL A 13 -6.37 5.31 -8.92
CA VAL A 13 -7.73 5.17 -8.39
C VAL A 13 -8.12 6.50 -7.77
N GLU A 14 -9.36 6.92 -8.00
CA GLU A 14 -9.85 8.19 -7.47
C GLU A 14 -9.78 8.20 -5.93
N GLY A 15 -9.33 9.32 -5.36
CA GLY A 15 -9.21 9.49 -3.91
C GLY A 15 -7.96 8.88 -3.26
N PHE A 16 -7.17 8.07 -3.96
CA PHE A 16 -5.89 7.54 -3.46
C PHE A 16 -4.70 8.07 -4.26
N SER A 17 -3.84 8.81 -3.59
CA SER A 17 -2.63 9.38 -4.16
C SER A 17 -1.51 8.34 -4.23
N ILE A 18 -1.13 7.95 -5.44
CA ILE A 18 0.03 7.09 -5.70
C ILE A 18 1.22 7.97 -6.10
N PRO A 19 2.37 7.92 -5.39
CA PRO A 19 3.50 8.77 -5.70
C PRO A 19 4.07 8.43 -7.09
N LYS A 20 4.21 9.47 -7.92
CA LYS A 20 4.88 9.38 -9.22
C LYS A 20 6.41 9.36 -9.06
N PHE A 21 6.90 10.08 -8.06
CA PHE A 21 8.32 10.24 -7.74
C PHE A 21 8.55 9.99 -6.25
N GLY A 22 9.77 9.58 -5.90
CA GLY A 22 10.15 9.29 -4.52
C GLY A 22 9.59 7.96 -3.99
N ALA A 23 9.89 7.69 -2.72
CA ALA A 23 9.44 6.49 -2.04
C ALA A 23 7.97 6.61 -1.60
N ALA A 24 7.21 5.52 -1.75
CA ALA A 24 5.88 5.41 -1.17
C ALA A 24 5.94 5.25 0.36
N CYS A 25 4.81 5.43 1.02
CA CYS A 25 4.71 5.17 2.45
C CYS A 25 5.07 3.69 2.75
N PRO A 26 6.09 3.41 3.58
CA PRO A 26 6.56 2.04 3.80
C PRO A 26 5.57 1.16 4.56
N ILE A 27 4.51 1.75 5.12
CA ILE A 27 3.44 1.05 5.84
C ILE A 27 2.41 0.43 4.86
N TRP A 28 2.47 0.73 3.56
CA TRP A 28 1.53 0.12 2.60
C TRP A 28 1.56 -1.42 2.66
N PRO A 29 0.38 -2.09 2.66
CA PRO A 29 0.29 -3.56 2.66
C PRO A 29 1.08 -4.24 1.54
N LEU A 30 1.25 -3.54 0.42
CA LEU A 30 2.10 -3.94 -0.70
C LEU A 30 3.50 -4.41 -0.26
N PHE A 31 4.15 -3.67 0.65
CA PHE A 31 5.50 -4.01 1.11
C PHE A 31 5.50 -5.14 2.13
N GLN A 32 4.45 -5.25 2.95
CA GLN A 32 4.28 -6.38 3.87
C GLN A 32 4.15 -7.71 3.13
N ALA A 33 3.48 -7.71 1.97
CA ALA A 33 3.30 -8.91 1.15
C ALA A 33 4.64 -9.54 0.74
N LEU A 34 5.69 -8.76 0.51
CA LEU A 34 7.03 -9.27 0.16
C LEU A 34 7.64 -10.12 1.28
N SER A 35 7.27 -9.88 2.54
CA SER A 35 7.75 -10.69 3.67
C SER A 35 6.96 -12.00 3.85
N ARG A 36 5.85 -12.16 3.13
CA ARG A 36 4.94 -13.31 3.21
C ARG A 36 4.47 -13.73 1.81
N PRO A 37 5.37 -14.20 0.93
CA PRO A 37 4.99 -14.59 -0.44
C PRO A 37 3.88 -15.65 -0.46
N MET A 38 3.03 -15.60 -1.48
CA MET A 38 1.88 -16.49 -1.69
C MET A 38 0.81 -16.42 -0.58
N HIS A 39 0.88 -15.44 0.32
CA HIS A 39 -0.13 -15.17 1.33
C HIS A 39 -0.71 -13.75 1.14
N THR A 40 -2.03 -13.67 0.96
CA THR A 40 -2.71 -12.38 0.78
C THR A 40 -2.71 -11.58 2.07
N VAL A 41 -2.34 -10.31 1.99
CA VAL A 41 -2.51 -9.30 3.04
C VAL A 41 -3.77 -8.50 2.71
N CYS A 42 -4.72 -8.48 3.63
CA CYS A 42 -5.94 -7.68 3.52
C CYS A 42 -5.92 -6.60 4.61
N GLN A 43 -6.07 -5.34 4.24
CA GLN A 43 -6.04 -4.22 5.19
C GLN A 43 -7.02 -3.11 4.78
N LEU A 44 -7.73 -2.53 5.76
CA LEU A 44 -8.46 -1.28 5.57
C LEU A 44 -7.48 -0.10 5.73
N LEU A 45 -7.53 0.84 4.78
CA LEU A 45 -6.64 1.99 4.69
C LEU A 45 -7.42 3.30 4.74
N GLU A 46 -6.87 4.26 5.46
CA GLU A 46 -7.20 5.67 5.34
C GLU A 46 -5.92 6.41 4.94
N GLN A 47 -5.96 7.15 3.81
CA GLN A 47 -4.80 7.88 3.34
C GLN A 47 -4.78 9.31 3.87
N ALA A 48 -3.76 9.63 4.67
CA ALA A 48 -3.54 10.95 5.22
C ALA A 48 -3.39 12.01 4.12
N GLY A 49 -4.04 13.17 4.31
CA GLY A 49 -3.96 14.30 3.39
C GLY A 49 -4.91 14.24 2.18
N THR A 50 -5.74 13.21 2.05
CA THR A 50 -6.84 13.17 1.07
C THR A 50 -8.19 13.45 1.75
N ARG A 51 -9.28 13.60 0.98
CA ARG A 51 -10.65 13.79 1.48
C ARG A 51 -11.19 12.51 2.14
N GLN A 52 -10.59 12.10 3.27
CA GLN A 52 -10.99 10.98 4.14
C GLN A 52 -11.57 9.77 3.38
N SER A 53 -10.91 9.37 2.30
CA SER A 53 -11.38 8.26 1.48
C SER A 53 -10.82 6.97 2.05
N ARG A 54 -11.72 6.05 2.40
CA ARG A 54 -11.39 4.73 2.92
C ARG A 54 -11.21 3.75 1.77
N PHE A 55 -10.24 2.86 1.91
CA PHE A 55 -9.95 1.84 0.90
C PHE A 55 -9.75 0.49 1.54
N ALA A 56 -10.27 -0.53 0.86
CA ALA A 56 -9.91 -1.91 1.03
C ALA A 56 -8.65 -2.19 0.21
N ALA A 57 -7.58 -2.71 0.83
CA ALA A 57 -6.36 -3.11 0.14
C ALA A 57 -6.17 -4.62 0.21
N LEU A 58 -5.95 -5.25 -0.95
CA LEU A 58 -5.44 -6.62 -1.03
C LEU A 58 -4.05 -6.60 -1.65
N ALA A 59 -3.08 -7.19 -1.00
CA ALA A 59 -1.73 -7.33 -1.52
C ALA A 59 -1.26 -8.78 -1.49
N ILE A 60 -0.52 -9.19 -2.51
CA ILE A 60 0.12 -10.50 -2.59
C ILE A 60 1.49 -10.35 -3.25
N ALA A 61 2.47 -11.12 -2.80
CA ALA A 61 3.73 -11.29 -3.49
C ALA A 61 3.81 -12.67 -4.12
N GLN A 62 4.18 -12.73 -5.40
CA GLN A 62 4.30 -13.96 -6.17
C GLN A 62 5.75 -14.12 -6.64
N PRO A 63 6.27 -15.36 -6.69
CA PRO A 63 7.60 -15.60 -7.24
C PRO A 63 7.59 -15.35 -8.74
N GLU A 64 8.61 -14.65 -9.23
CA GLU A 64 8.92 -14.63 -10.65
C GLU A 64 9.50 -15.99 -11.07
N PRO A 65 9.24 -16.47 -12.30
CA PRO A 65 9.87 -17.67 -12.81
C PRO A 65 11.39 -17.57 -12.82
N ALA A 66 12.07 -18.51 -12.15
CA ALA A 66 13.52 -18.69 -12.25
C ALA A 66 13.84 -19.73 -13.33
N ALA A 67 14.88 -19.50 -14.14
CA ALA A 67 15.28 -20.43 -15.20
C ALA A 67 16.03 -21.65 -14.64
N THR A 68 16.77 -21.44 -13.55
CA THR A 68 17.59 -22.47 -12.90
C THR A 68 17.50 -22.40 -11.39
N LEU A 69 17.90 -23.48 -10.72
CA LEU A 69 17.98 -23.54 -9.25
C LEU A 69 19.08 -22.64 -8.64
N ARG A 70 19.95 -22.05 -9.48
CA ARG A 70 21.03 -21.16 -9.03
C ARG A 70 20.65 -19.69 -9.16
N ASP A 71 19.58 -19.38 -9.88
CA ASP A 71 19.13 -18.00 -10.05
C ASP A 71 18.53 -17.49 -8.73
N PRO A 72 18.74 -16.21 -8.41
CA PRO A 72 18.10 -15.61 -7.25
C PRO A 72 16.58 -15.64 -7.43
N GLN A 73 15.85 -16.09 -6.40
CA GLN A 73 14.40 -16.01 -6.41
C GLN A 73 13.98 -14.54 -6.25
N LEU A 74 13.34 -13.99 -7.29
CA LEU A 74 12.72 -12.67 -7.26
C LEU A 74 11.24 -12.79 -6.94
N PHE A 75 10.67 -11.75 -6.35
CA PHE A 75 9.25 -11.66 -6.06
C PHE A 75 8.69 -10.35 -6.59
N GLU A 76 7.53 -10.43 -7.23
CA GLU A 76 6.72 -9.27 -7.54
C GLU A 76 5.54 -9.21 -6.56
N ALA A 77 5.41 -8.08 -5.87
CA ALA A 77 4.22 -7.76 -5.09
C ALA A 77 3.25 -6.89 -5.88
N THR A 78 1.97 -7.26 -5.84
CA THR A 78 0.86 -6.51 -6.42
C THR A 78 -0.12 -6.14 -5.33
N MET A 79 -0.69 -4.93 -5.42
CA MET A 79 -1.74 -4.47 -4.51
C MET A 79 -2.92 -3.91 -5.31
N LEU A 80 -4.12 -4.38 -4.97
CA LEU A 80 -5.38 -3.87 -5.45
C LEU A 80 -5.99 -2.96 -4.38
N LEU A 81 -6.38 -1.76 -4.78
CA LEU A 81 -7.14 -0.83 -3.96
C LEU A 81 -8.60 -0.82 -4.43
N VAL A 82 -9.51 -0.98 -3.48
CA VAL A 82 -10.95 -0.95 -3.68
C VAL A 82 -11.51 0.20 -2.84
N PRO A 83 -12.08 1.25 -3.46
CA PRO A 83 -12.75 2.32 -2.70
C PRO A 83 -13.85 1.75 -1.82
N ASP A 84 -13.98 2.27 -0.61
CA ASP A 84 -15.11 1.99 0.26
C ASP A 84 -16.34 2.79 -0.20
N ASP A 85 -16.94 2.34 -1.30
CA ASP A 85 -18.12 2.95 -1.89
C ASP A 85 -19.39 2.41 -1.20
N PRO A 86 -20.22 3.26 -0.55
CA PRO A 86 -21.46 2.82 0.08
C PRO A 86 -22.47 2.19 -0.88
N ARG A 87 -22.32 2.39 -2.20
CA ARG A 87 -23.16 1.77 -3.26
C ARG A 87 -22.65 0.41 -3.70
N SER A 88 -21.45 0.00 -3.28
CA SER A 88 -20.83 -1.28 -3.59
C SER A 88 -20.63 -2.10 -2.33
N ASN A 89 -20.90 -3.40 -2.38
CA ASN A 89 -20.58 -4.31 -1.29
C ASN A 89 -19.19 -4.93 -1.43
N LEU A 90 -18.41 -4.58 -2.47
CA LEU A 90 -17.14 -5.24 -2.75
C LEU A 90 -16.12 -5.03 -1.62
N SER A 91 -15.95 -3.80 -1.12
CA SER A 91 -15.09 -3.52 0.04
C SER A 91 -15.57 -4.31 1.27
N ARG A 92 -16.87 -4.35 1.52
CA ARG A 92 -17.46 -5.09 2.67
C ARG A 92 -17.34 -6.61 2.54
N ALA A 93 -17.43 -7.15 1.33
CA ALA A 93 -17.28 -8.59 1.07
C ALA A 93 -15.83 -9.04 1.24
N LEU A 94 -14.88 -8.17 0.92
CA LEU A 94 -13.45 -8.40 1.14
C LEU A 94 -13.05 -8.33 2.63
N PHE A 95 -13.86 -7.63 3.44
CA PHE A 95 -13.58 -7.36 4.85
C PHE A 95 -14.81 -7.68 5.72
N SER A 96 -14.96 -8.96 6.09
CA SER A 96 -15.98 -9.41 7.04
C SER A 96 -15.44 -9.41 8.49
N GLY A 97 -15.41 -8.23 9.13
CA GLY A 97 -15.02 -8.12 10.55
C GLY A 97 -14.57 -6.72 10.96
N THR A 98 -14.20 -6.57 12.24
CA THR A 98 -13.56 -5.34 12.75
C THR A 98 -12.08 -5.37 12.39
N HIS A 99 -11.74 -5.00 11.16
CA HIS A 99 -10.34 -4.74 10.79
C HIS A 99 -9.97 -3.33 11.27
N GLU A 100 -8.85 -3.21 11.97
CA GLU A 100 -8.30 -1.92 12.37
C GLU A 100 -7.98 -1.09 11.13
N MET A 101 -8.36 0.20 11.14
CA MET A 101 -8.05 1.11 10.04
C MET A 101 -6.58 1.51 10.12
N LEU A 102 -5.82 1.23 9.06
CA LEU A 102 -4.41 1.59 9.00
C LEU A 102 -4.24 2.94 8.31
N ASN A 103 -3.74 3.92 9.06
CA ASN A 103 -3.42 5.23 8.54
C ASN A 103 -2.11 5.18 7.74
N VAL A 104 -2.16 5.59 6.48
CA VAL A 104 -1.01 5.58 5.56
C VAL A 104 -0.84 6.93 4.87
N GLY A 105 0.38 7.26 4.46
CA GLY A 105 0.63 8.41 3.57
C GLY A 105 0.70 7.99 2.10
N SER A 106 0.87 8.95 1.20
CA SER A 106 1.36 8.69 -0.16
C SER A 106 2.89 8.56 -0.19
N GLY A 107 3.59 9.36 0.64
CA GLY A 107 5.04 9.33 0.86
C GLY A 107 5.44 10.28 1.99
N CYS A 108 6.59 10.08 2.63
CA CYS A 108 6.94 10.76 3.89
C CYS A 108 6.94 12.29 3.77
N ARG A 109 7.52 12.84 2.69
CA ARG A 109 7.66 14.29 2.48
C ARG A 109 6.34 15.04 2.44
N VAL A 110 5.27 14.40 1.99
CA VAL A 110 3.95 15.04 1.81
C VAL A 110 2.89 14.44 2.73
N CYS A 111 3.32 13.66 3.73
CA CYS A 111 2.42 13.05 4.70
C CYS A 111 2.20 14.01 5.88
N PRO A 112 0.95 14.41 6.19
CA PRO A 112 0.66 15.31 7.30
C PRO A 112 0.75 14.65 8.68
N GLN A 113 0.95 13.33 8.76
CA GLN A 113 1.01 12.62 10.04
C GLN A 113 2.31 12.93 10.80
N HIS A 114 2.25 13.72 11.88
CA HIS A 114 3.44 14.12 12.65
C HIS A 114 4.16 12.93 13.30
N GLU A 115 3.46 12.20 14.17
CA GLU A 115 4.02 11.09 14.94
C GLU A 115 3.91 9.75 14.19
N CYS A 116 4.66 9.64 13.08
CA CYS A 116 4.70 8.40 12.30
C CYS A 116 6.01 7.62 12.60
N PRO A 117 5.95 6.43 13.23
CA PRO A 117 7.15 5.66 13.57
C PRO A 117 7.89 5.13 12.33
N ALA A 118 7.22 5.09 11.17
CA ALA A 118 7.82 4.67 9.91
C ALA A 118 8.33 5.84 9.05
N ARG A 119 8.33 7.07 9.58
CA ARG A 119 8.76 8.28 8.87
C ARG A 119 10.25 8.17 8.55
N ARG A 120 10.58 8.24 7.25
CA ARG A 120 11.96 8.20 6.74
C ARG A 120 12.50 9.57 6.34
N GLU A 121 11.61 10.52 6.04
CA GLU A 121 11.97 11.89 5.67
C GLU A 121 11.07 12.90 6.40
N PRO A 122 11.58 14.10 6.72
CA PRO A 122 10.77 15.20 7.22
C PRO A 122 9.62 15.55 6.27
N SER A 123 8.47 15.94 6.82
CA SER A 123 7.39 16.51 6.03
C SER A 123 7.76 17.91 5.55
N ILE A 124 7.35 18.27 4.34
CA ILE A 124 7.41 19.66 3.84
C ILE A 124 6.10 20.42 4.11
N LEU A 125 5.06 19.73 4.58
CA LEU A 125 3.82 20.36 4.98
C LEU A 125 4.03 21.06 6.33
N PRO A 126 3.40 22.22 6.55
CA PRO A 126 3.45 22.90 7.84
C PRO A 126 2.81 22.04 8.93
N ASP A 127 3.30 22.18 10.16
CA ASP A 127 2.64 21.61 11.32
C ASP A 127 1.27 22.29 11.48
N SER A 128 0.20 21.48 11.48
CA SER A 128 -1.20 21.94 11.58
C SER A 128 -1.71 21.94 13.01
#